data_AF-A0A975PB65-F1
#
_entry.id   AF-A0A975PB65-F1
#
_cell.length_a   1.000
_cell.length_b   1.000
_cell.length_c   1.000
_cell.angle_alpha   90.00
_cell.angle_beta   90.00
_cell.angle_gamma   90.00
#
_symmetry.space_group_name_H-M   'P 1'
#
loop_
_entity.id
_entity.type
_entity.pdbx_description
1 polymer ?
#
loop_
_entity_poly.entity_id
_entity_poly.type
_entity_poly.pdbx_seq_one_letter_code
_entity_poly.pdbx_strand_id
1 'polypeptide(L)' 'MMIYKRLEQGGFAWPKVGDGIMRLSRVQFEALFAGLDWRRIHAPRPTHPTATE' A
#
# COMPACT_ATOMS: atom_id res chain seq x y z
N MET A 1 -19.46 6.58 -15.32
CA MET A 1 -18.41 7.61 -15.14
C MET A 1 -17.19 6.92 -14.55
N MET A 2 -16.01 7.00 -15.19
CA MET A 2 -14.78 6.44 -14.62
C MET A 2 -14.01 7.56 -13.91
N ILE A 3 -13.65 7.33 -12.65
CA ILE A 3 -12.88 8.28 -11.84
C ILE A 3 -11.51 7.66 -11.58
N TYR A 4 -10.45 8.39 -11.88
CA TYR A 4 -9.07 7.96 -11.63
C TYR A 4 -8.26 9.12 -11.07
N LYS A 5 -7.23 8.81 -10.29
CA LYS A 5 -6.26 9.78 -9.76
C LYS A 5 -4.89 9.51 -10.38
N ARG A 6 -4.26 10.54 -10.91
CA ARG A 6 -2.87 10.46 -11.36
C ARG A 6 -1.92 10.61 -10.15
N LEU A 7 -0.82 9.87 -10.20
CA LEU A 7 0.28 10.07 -9.26
C LEU A 7 1.14 11.22 -9.77
N GLU A 8 1.29 12.26 -8.95
CA GLU A 8 2.08 13.44 -9.34
C GLU A 8 3.59 13.19 -9.21
N GLN A 9 3.98 12.25 -8.34
CA GLN A 9 5.36 11.79 -8.21
C GLN A 9 5.39 10.27 -7.97
N GLY A 10 6.49 9.62 -8.39
CA GLY A 10 6.64 8.17 -8.30
C GLY A 10 5.76 7.41 -9.30
N GLY A 11 5.46 6.14 -8.98
CA GLY A 11 4.69 5.27 -9.86
C GLY A 11 3.98 4.15 -9.11
N PHE A 12 2.92 3.61 -9.73
CA PHE A 12 2.24 2.43 -9.23
C PHE A 12 3.04 1.19 -9.65
N ALA A 13 3.66 0.51 -8.68
CA ALA A 13 4.37 -0.73 -8.95
C ALA A 13 3.40 -1.90 -8.79
N TRP A 14 3.06 -2.53 -9.92
CA TRP A 14 2.24 -3.73 -9.92
C TRP A 14 2.94 -4.87 -9.16
N PRO A 15 2.19 -5.71 -8.42
CA PRO A 15 2.74 -6.93 -7.85
C PRO A 15 3.27 -7.82 -8.99
N LYS A 16 4.21 -8.72 -8.67
CA LYS A 16 4.67 -9.71 -9.64
C LYS A 16 3.47 -10.51 -10.16
N VAL A 17 3.56 -10.95 -11.41
CA VAL A 17 2.47 -11.58 -12.20
C VAL A 17 1.83 -12.82 -11.53
N GLY A 18 2.37 -13.33 -10.42
CA GLY A 18 1.81 -14.45 -9.67
C GLY A 18 0.82 -14.10 -8.54
N ASP A 19 0.93 -12.92 -7.91
CA ASP A 19 0.16 -12.66 -6.68
C ASP A 19 -1.24 -12.09 -6.93
N GLY A 20 -1.48 -11.50 -8.11
CA GLY A 20 -2.78 -10.97 -8.57
C GLY A 20 -3.41 -9.85 -7.73
N ILE A 21 -3.00 -9.71 -6.46
CA ILE A 21 -3.54 -8.83 -5.44
C ILE A 21 -2.38 -8.15 -4.74
N MET A 22 -2.46 -6.84 -4.63
CA MET A 22 -1.52 -6.02 -3.89
C MET A 22 -2.14 -5.59 -2.56
N ARG A 23 -1.58 -6.07 -1.44
CA ARG A 23 -2.03 -5.66 -0.11
C ARG A 23 -1.24 -4.44 0.34
N LEU A 24 -1.92 -3.31 0.51
CA LEU A 24 -1.36 -2.11 1.11
C LEU A 24 -1.91 -1.93 2.51
N SER A 25 -1.03 -1.56 3.45
CA SER A 25 -1.49 -0.99 4.72
C SER A 25 -2.16 0.37 4.48
N ARG A 26 -2.93 0.84 5.47
CA ARG A 26 -3.58 2.17 5.40
C ARG A 26 -2.57 3.28 5.09
N VAL A 27 -1.43 3.31 5.78
CA VAL A 27 -0.43 4.37 5.62
C VAL A 27 0.26 4.30 4.25
N GLN A 28 0.44 3.10 3.69
CA GLN A 28 0.99 2.95 2.34
C GLN A 28 -0.02 3.41 1.27
N PHE A 29 -1.32 3.14 1.46
CA PHE A 29 -2.36 3.65 0.57
C PHE A 29 -2.45 5.18 0.62
N GLU A 30 -2.42 5.78 1.82
CA GLU A 30 -2.42 7.24 1.98
C GLU A 30 -1.19 7.88 1.34
N ALA A 31 0.00 7.29 1.50
CA ALA A 31 1.21 7.74 0.84
C ALA A 31 1.12 7.66 -0.69
N LEU A 32 0.62 6.54 -1.23
CA LEU A 32 0.37 6.37 -2.67
C LEU A 32 -0.62 7.44 -3.16
N PHE A 33 -1.71 7.64 -2.42
CA PHE A 33 -2.73 8.62 -2.78
C PHE A 33 -2.21 10.07 -2.69
N ALA A 34 -1.29 10.37 -1.77
CA ALA A 34 -0.61 11.65 -1.70
C ALA A 34 0.48 11.85 -2.78
N GLY A 35 0.85 10.79 -3.52
CA GLY A 35 1.94 10.83 -4.51
C GLY A 35 3.33 10.64 -3.93
N LEU A 36 3.44 10.17 -2.68
CA LEU A 36 4.70 9.81 -2.04
C LEU A 36 5.16 8.41 -2.48
N ASP A 37 6.45 8.11 -2.33
CA ASP A 37 6.98 6.76 -2.58
C ASP A 37 6.52 5.78 -1.49
N TRP A 38 5.31 5.26 -1.66
CA TRP A 38 4.65 4.32 -0.76
C TRP A 38 5.46 3.04 -0.51
N ARG A 39 6.40 2.68 -1.40
CA ARG A 39 7.26 1.49 -1.27
C ARG A 39 8.29 1.65 -0.15
N ARG A 40 8.64 2.89 0.19
CA ARG A 40 9.57 3.22 1.29
C ARG A 40 8.85 3.37 2.63
N ILE A 41 7.51 3.32 2.63
CA ILE A 41 6.71 3.41 3.84
C ILE A 41 6.59 2.03 4.46
N HIS A 42 7.30 1.81 5.56
CA HIS A 42 7.16 0.62 6.38
C HIS A 42 6.06 0.85 7.40
N ALA A 43 4.89 0.26 7.17
CA ALA A 43 3.89 0.14 8.22
C ALA A 43 4.38 -0.89 9.25
N PRO A 44 4.17 -0.63 10.55
CA PRO A 44 4.37 -1.65 11.57
C PRO A 44 3.59 -2.90 11.17
N ARG A 45 4.25 -4.07 11.19
CA ARG A 45 3.52 -5.34 11.01
C ARG A 45 2.48 -5.41 12.13
N PRO A 46 1.19 -5.64 11.83
CA PRO A 46 0.21 -5.84 12.86
C PRO A 46 0.67 -7.01 13.72
N THR A 47 1.10 -6.73 14.96
CA THR A 47 1.34 -7.77 15.94
C THR A 47 -0.01 -8.31 16.31
N HIS A 48 -0.30 -9.53 15.91
CA HIS A 48 -1.48 -10.22 16.42
C HIS A 48 -1.34 -10.26 17.93
N PRO A 49 -2.36 -9.84 18.70
CA PRO A 49 -2.37 -10.08 20.13
C PRO A 49 -2.25 -11.59 20.33
N THR A 50 -1.14 -12.06 20.88
CA THR A 50 -1.07 -13.43 21.37
C THR A 50 -2.06 -13.49 22.51
N ALA A 51 -3.16 -14.21 22.32
CA ALA A 51 -4.05 -14.55 23.42
C ALA A 51 -3.20 -15.33 24.44
N THR A 52 -2.92 -14.69 25.57
CA THR A 52 -2.37 -15.36 26.74
C THR A 52 -3.52 -16.17 27.33
N GLU A 53 -3.43 -17.50 27.20
CA GLU A 53 -4.19 -18.46 28.01
C GLU A 53 -3.38 -18.83 29.25
#